data_AF-A0A4Q0XYY7-F1
#
_entry.id   AF-A0A4Q0XYY7-F1
#
_cell.length_a   1.000
_cell.length_b   1.000
_cell.length_c   1.000
_cell.angle_alpha   90.00
_cell.angle_beta   90.00
_cell.angle_gamma   90.00
#
_symmetry.space_group_name_H-M   'P 1'
#
loop_
_entity.id
_entity.type
_entity.pdbx_description
1 polymer ?
#
loop_
_entity_poly.entity_id
_entity_poly.type
_entity_poly.pdbx_seq_one_letter_code
_entity_poly.pdbx_strand_id
1 'polypeptide(L)' 'MNKLKTYYKSAKEELLKVIFPIKEQIRSAYLSVFVVVTVISLFLALIDAIMSLSLSAVMN' A
#
# COMPACT_ATOMS: atom_id res chain seq x y z
N MET A 1 37.79 8.88 -4.57
CA MET A 1 36.96 7.76 -5.09
C MET A 1 36.54 6.72 -4.04
N ASN A 2 37.31 6.44 -2.97
CA ASN A 2 36.98 5.34 -2.03
C ASN A 2 35.83 5.60 -1.06
N LYS A 3 35.46 6.87 -0.80
CA LYS A 3 34.43 7.20 0.20
C LYS A 3 33.06 6.60 -0.14
N LEU A 4 32.59 6.75 -1.38
CA LEU A 4 31.29 6.19 -1.82
C LEU A 4 31.24 4.66 -1.70
N LYS A 5 32.33 3.97 -2.06
CA LYS A 5 32.43 2.51 -1.93
C LYS A 5 32.37 2.09 -0.46
N THR A 6 33.04 2.83 0.43
CA THR A 6 32.98 2.60 1.88
C THR A 6 31.58 2.88 2.43
N TYR A 7 30.95 3.99 2.06
CA TYR A 7 29.58 4.32 2.49
C TYR A 7 28.57 3.26 2.06
N TYR A 8 28.64 2.78 0.82
CA TYR A 8 27.77 1.71 0.34
C TYR A 8 27.98 0.41 1.12
N LYS A 9 29.25 0.06 1.40
CA LYS A 9 29.59 -1.11 2.21
C LYS A 9 29.01 -0.99 3.63
N SER A 10 29.22 0.15 4.29
CA SER A 10 28.70 0.40 5.64
C SER A 10 27.17 0.40 5.68
N ALA A 11 26.50 1.02 4.70
CA ALA A 11 25.04 1.00 4.62
C ALA A 11 24.48 -0.42 4.43
N LYS A 12 25.14 -1.25 3.60
CA LYS A 12 24.77 -2.66 3.43
C LYS A 12 24.95 -3.46 4.72
N GLU A 13 26.02 -3.21 5.46
CA GLU A 13 26.28 -3.85 6.75
C GLU A 13 25.23 -3.46 7.79
N GLU A 14 24.79 -2.20 7.83
CA GLU A 14 23.70 -1.75 8.72
C GLU A 14 22.34 -2.32 8.32
N LEU A 15 22.03 -2.42 7.03
CA LEU A 15 20.78 -3.02 6.56
C LEU A 15 20.62 -4.46 7.05
N LEU A 16 21.71 -5.23 7.12
CA LEU A 16 21.68 -6.62 7.60
C LEU A 16 21.46 -6.74 9.11
N LYS A 17 21.65 -5.67 9.88
CA LYS A 17 21.40 -5.64 11.33
C LYS A 17 19.94 -5.34 11.66
N VAL A 18 19.18 -4.82 10.69
CA VAL A 18 17.76 -4.52 10.89
C VAL A 18 16.98 -5.82 10.96
N ILE A 19 16.09 -5.91 11.95
CA ILE A 19 15.15 -7.02 12.09
C ILE A 19 14.05 -6.82 11.06
N PHE A 20 14.14 -7.52 9.93
CA PHE A 20 13.09 -7.51 8.93
C PHE A 20 11.88 -8.33 9.38
N PRO A 21 10.67 -7.97 8.94
CA PRO A 21 9.47 -8.76 9.19
C PRO A 21 9.64 -10.19 8.64
N ILE A 22 9.11 -11.17 9.37
CA ILE A 22 9.09 -12.56 8.90
C ILE A 22 8.06 -12.71 7.76
N LYS A 23 8.26 -13.72 6.90
CA LYS A 23 7.40 -13.96 5.73
C LYS A 23 5.91 -14.03 6.07
N GLU A 24 5.59 -14.58 7.25
CA GLU A 24 4.21 -14.68 7.74
C GLU A 24 3.61 -13.31 8.09
N GLN A 25 4.37 -12.44 8.77
CA GLN A 25 3.96 -11.07 9.08
C GLN A 25 3.72 -10.25 7.80
N ILE A 26 4.58 -10.43 6.79
CA ILE A 26 4.42 -9.78 5.47
C ILE A 26 3.10 -10.22 4.82
N ARG A 27 2.82 -11.53 4.82
CA ARG A 27 1.58 -12.07 4.24
C ARG A 27 0.34 -11.58 4.99
N SER A 28 0.40 -11.55 6.33
CA SER A 28 -0.70 -11.07 7.16
C SER A 28 -0.97 -9.59 6.94
N ALA A 29 0.08 -8.75 6.91
CA ALA A 29 -0.04 -7.33 6.64
C ALA A 29 -0.58 -7.06 5.23
N TYR A 30 -0.09 -7.80 4.22
CA TYR A 30 -0.60 -7.73 2.86
C TYR A 30 -2.09 -8.04 2.78
N LEU A 31 -2.53 -9.16 3.38
CA LEU A 31 -3.94 -9.54 3.39
C LEU A 31 -4.80 -8.50 4.11
N SER A 32 -4.33 -7.98 5.25
CA SER A 32 -5.04 -6.93 5.99
C SER A 32 -5.27 -5.69 5.13
N VAL A 33 -4.22 -5.18 4.48
CA VAL A 33 -4.33 -3.98 3.63
C VAL A 33 -5.20 -4.27 2.41
N PHE A 34 -5.04 -5.44 1.78
CA PHE A 34 -5.81 -5.83 0.61
C PHE A 34 -7.32 -5.86 0.88
N VAL A 35 -7.72 -6.46 2.01
CA VAL A 35 -9.13 -6.53 2.41
C VAL A 35 -9.68 -5.13 2.68
N VAL A 36 -8.96 -4.31 3.44
CA VAL A 36 -9.39 -2.94 3.78
C VAL A 36 -9.55 -2.09 2.52
N VAL A 37 -8.58 -2.12 1.61
CA VAL A 37 -8.66 -1.37 0.34
C VAL A 37 -9.84 -1.86 -0.50
N THR A 38 -10.04 -3.17 -0.62
CA THR A 38 -11.16 -3.74 -1.39
C THR A 38 -12.51 -3.24 -0.88
N VAL A 39 -12.73 -3.25 0.45
CA VAL A 39 -13.99 -2.80 1.05
C VAL A 39 -14.21 -1.31 0.82
N ILE A 40 -13.17 -0.48 1.04
CA ILE A 40 -13.27 0.98 0.84
C ILE A 40 -13.51 1.30 -0.63
N SER A 41 -12.78 0.68 -1.55
CA SER A 41 -12.95 0.89 -2.99
C SER A 41 -14.35 0.50 -3.47
N LEU A 42 -14.90 -0.62 -2.98
CA LEU A 42 -16.25 -1.04 -3.33
C LEU A 42 -17.31 -0.06 -2.80
N PHE A 43 -17.11 0.45 -1.57
CA PHE A 43 -18.00 1.45 -0.98
C PHE A 43 -17.99 2.77 -1.78
N LEU A 44 -16.81 3.26 -2.15
CA LEU A 44 -16.69 4.46 -2.98
C LEU A 44 -17.33 4.26 -4.35
N ALA A 45 -17.10 3.11 -4.99
CA ALA A 45 -17.71 2.77 -6.26
C ALA A 45 -19.25 2.76 -6.20
N LEU A 46 -19.83 2.29 -5.09
CA LEU A 46 -21.28 2.34 -4.87
C LEU A 46 -21.79 3.79 -4.77
N ILE A 47 -21.10 4.65 -4.02
CA ILE A 47 -21.46 6.06 -3.89
C ILE A 47 -21.41 6.74 -5.26
N ASP A 48 -20.35 6.51 -6.03
CA ASP A 48 -20.20 7.09 -7.37
C ASP A 48 -21.35 6.66 -8.30
N ALA A 49 -21.75 5.39 -8.23
CA ALA A 49 -22.88 4.88 -9.00
C ALA A 49 -24.21 5.56 -8.59
N ILE A 50 -24.47 5.70 -7.29
CA ILE A 50 -25.68 6.37 -6.78
C ILE A 50 -25.69 7.86 -7.18
N MET A 51 -24.54 8.53 -7.07
CA MET A 51 -24.40 9.92 -7.50
C MET A 51 -24.64 10.06 -9.01
N SER A 52 -24.08 9.17 -9.82
CA SER A 52 -24.29 9.17 -11.28
C SER A 52 -25.77 8.99 -11.65
N LEU A 53 -26.46 8.04 -11.02
CA LEU A 53 -27.88 7.80 -11.26
C LEU A 53 -28.75 8.97 -10.78
N SER A 54 -28.47 9.52 -9.61
CA SER A 54 -29.24 10.64 -9.06
C SER A 54 -29.04 11.92 -9.87
N LEU A 55 -27.81 12.26 -10.29
CA LEU A 55 -27.57 13.38 -11.20
C LEU A 55 -28.28 13.18 -12.53
N SER A 56 -28.21 11.99 -13.12
CA SER A 56 -28.90 11.69 -14.38
C SER A 56 -30.41 11.84 -14.27
N ALA A 57 -31.01 11.51 -13.12
CA ALA A 57 -32.44 11.63 -12.88
C ALA A 57 -32.90 13.09 -12.63
N VAL A 58 -32.01 13.96 -12.14
CA VAL A 58 -32.33 15.37 -11.89
C VAL A 58 -32.09 16.24 -13.13
N MET A 59 -31.11 15.89 -13.97
CA MET A 59 -30.79 16.63 -15.21
C MET A 59 -31.69 16.29 -16.39
N ASN A 60 -32.49 15.23 -16.31
CA ASN A 60 -33.48 14.84 -17.33
C ASN A 60 -34.90 15.23 -16.88
#